data_AF-A0A0M0TA07-F1
#
_entry.id   AF-A0A0M0TA07-F1
#
_cell.length_a   1.000
_cell.length_b   1.000
_cell.length_c   1.000
_cell.angle_alpha   90.00
_cell.angle_beta   90.00
_cell.angle_gamma   90.00
#
_symmetry.space_group_name_H-M   'P 1'
#
loop_
_entity.id
_entity.type
_entity.pdbx_description
1 polymer ?
#
loop_
_entity_poly.entity_id
_entity_poly.type
_entity_poly.pdbx_seq_one_letter_code
_entity_poly.pdbx_strand_id
1 'polypeptide(L)'
;MRNDSLLAHTGQRIGGNDLDINLTFKQLMHPFGLGSKVSSGIDMPLTQFWNPISINDIQAQKAFYSRQNLTTLKSLHRDAQEPEKLARLLKVHQETLGYSLARWAKICFA
;
A
#
# COMPACT_ATOMS: atom_id res chain seq x y z
N MET A 1 22.10 -19.89 -35.04
CA MET A 1 22.78 -20.09 -33.74
C MET A 1 23.62 -18.84 -33.51
N ARG A 2 23.20 -17.85 -32.70
CA ARG A 2 23.23 -17.80 -31.22
C ARG A 2 24.65 -18.06 -30.70
N ASN A 3 25.47 -17.01 -30.57
CA ASN A 3 26.61 -16.90 -29.64
C ASN A 3 27.29 -15.52 -29.80
N ASP A 4 26.64 -14.47 -29.31
CA ASP A 4 27.35 -13.28 -28.83
C ASP A 4 27.37 -13.39 -27.31
N SER A 5 28.33 -14.17 -26.85
CA SER A 5 28.64 -14.35 -25.44
C SER A 5 29.26 -13.08 -24.88
N LEU A 6 29.01 -12.86 -23.59
CA LEU A 6 29.92 -12.19 -22.65
C LEU A 6 30.04 -10.67 -22.76
N LEU A 7 28.92 -9.96 -22.58
CA LEU A 7 28.95 -8.60 -22.02
C LEU A 7 27.81 -8.38 -21.03
N ALA A 8 28.02 -8.80 -19.78
CA ALA A 8 27.54 -8.04 -18.63
C ALA A 8 28.18 -8.62 -17.38
N HIS A 9 29.23 -7.94 -16.95
CA HIS A 9 29.68 -7.83 -15.56
C HIS A 9 28.64 -8.31 -14.54
N THR A 10 29.14 -9.13 -13.63
CA THR A 10 28.66 -9.33 -12.26
C THR A 10 28.31 -7.98 -11.61
N GLY A 11 27.09 -7.51 -11.83
CA GLY A 11 26.46 -6.43 -11.12
C GLY A 11 25.29 -7.02 -10.39
N GLN A 12 25.48 -7.31 -9.11
CA GLN A 12 24.45 -7.69 -8.17
C GLN A 12 23.27 -6.70 -8.28
N ARG A 13 22.26 -7.04 -9.09
CA ARG A 13 21.00 -6.29 -9.28
C ARG A 13 20.06 -6.49 -8.07
N ILE A 14 20.63 -6.47 -6.87
CA ILE A 14 19.91 -6.56 -5.60
C ILE A 14 20.20 -5.25 -4.87
N GLY A 15 19.41 -4.21 -5.12
CA GLY A 15 19.60 -2.93 -4.42
C GLY A 15 18.92 -1.76 -5.10
N GLY A 16 19.29 -1.44 -6.34
CA GLY A 16 18.83 -0.21 -7.00
C GLY A 16 17.31 -0.11 -7.18
N ASN A 17 16.67 -1.16 -7.69
CA ASN A 17 15.23 -1.13 -7.97
C ASN A 17 14.39 -1.17 -6.68
N ASP A 18 14.86 -1.91 -5.66
CA ASP A 18 14.16 -2.04 -4.38
C ASP A 18 14.29 -0.76 -3.54
N LEU A 19 15.45 -0.10 -3.60
CA LEU A 19 15.68 1.22 -3.01
C LEU A 19 14.81 2.30 -3.66
N ASP A 20 14.68 2.28 -4.99
CA ASP A 20 13.82 3.22 -5.72
C ASP A 20 12.34 2.99 -5.38
N ILE A 21 11.91 1.72 -5.27
CA ILE A 21 10.56 1.34 -4.84
C ILE A 21 10.30 1.80 -3.40
N ASN A 22 11.24 1.62 -2.47
CA ASN A 22 11.07 2.03 -1.07
C ASN A 22 11.07 3.57 -0.91
N LEU A 23 11.92 4.28 -1.67
CA LEU A 23 11.94 5.74 -1.67
C LEU A 23 10.64 6.30 -2.27
N THR A 24 10.22 5.76 -3.41
CA THR A 24 8.95 6.09 -4.05
C THR A 24 7.76 5.76 -3.14
N PHE A 25 7.79 4.62 -2.44
CA PHE A 25 6.83 4.24 -1.41
C PHE A 25 6.72 5.31 -0.33
N LYS A 26 7.86 5.73 0.24
CA LYS A 26 7.89 6.72 1.31
C LYS A 26 7.31 8.05 0.85
N GLN A 27 7.70 8.50 -0.35
CA GLN A 27 7.19 9.76 -0.91
C GLN A 27 5.70 9.69 -1.23
N LEU A 28 5.22 8.57 -1.79
CA LEU A 28 3.81 8.38 -2.13
C LEU A 28 2.93 8.30 -0.89
N MET A 29 3.40 7.68 0.20
CA MET A 29 2.62 7.42 1.40
C MET A 29 2.75 8.50 2.48
N HIS A 30 3.72 9.40 2.39
CA HIS A 30 3.85 10.53 3.31
C HIS A 30 2.58 11.41 3.39
N PRO A 31 1.92 11.76 2.25
CA PRO A 31 0.64 12.48 2.27
C PRO A 31 -0.53 11.70 2.90
N PHE A 32 -0.38 10.39 3.07
CA PHE A 32 -1.36 9.48 3.67
C PHE A 32 -1.10 9.22 5.16
N GLY A 33 -0.01 9.75 5.71
CA GLY A 33 0.32 9.65 7.13
C GLY A 33 1.47 8.70 7.45
N LEU A 34 2.24 8.26 6.46
CA LEU A 34 3.46 7.49 6.72
C LEU A 34 4.46 8.33 7.52
N GLY A 35 4.87 7.80 8.68
CA GLY A 35 5.75 8.49 9.63
C GLY A 35 5.01 9.42 10.61
N SER A 36 3.68 9.49 10.53
CA SER A 36 2.87 10.15 11.56
C SER A 36 2.68 9.24 12.78
N LYS A 37 2.18 9.84 13.86
CA LYS A 37 1.95 9.17 15.15
C LYS A 37 0.48 9.21 15.53
N VAL A 38 0.07 8.24 16.34
CA VAL A 38 -1.19 8.32 17.08
C VAL A 38 -1.04 9.28 18.27
N SER A 39 -2.15 9.74 18.86
CA SER A 39 -2.20 10.70 19.97
C SER A 39 -1.41 10.22 21.19
N SER A 40 -1.28 8.91 21.38
CA SER A 40 -0.44 8.29 22.42
C SER A 40 1.07 8.39 22.14
N GLY A 41 1.50 8.97 21.02
CA GLY A 41 2.90 9.13 20.63
C GLY A 41 3.54 7.92 19.96
N ILE A 42 2.75 6.86 19.72
CA ILE A 42 3.19 5.63 19.05
C ILE A 42 3.21 5.86 17.53
N ASP A 43 4.22 5.33 16.85
CA ASP A 43 4.32 5.40 15.40
C ASP A 43 3.21 4.60 14.70
N MET A 44 2.71 5.13 13.59
CA MET A 44 1.71 4.42 12.79
C MET A 44 2.27 3.10 12.23
N PRO A 45 1.47 2.02 12.21
CA PRO A 45 1.92 0.73 11.70
C PRO A 45 2.21 0.78 10.19
N LEU A 46 3.47 0.54 9.81
CA LEU A 46 3.95 0.59 8.42
C LEU A 46 3.15 -0.31 7.46
N THR A 47 2.62 -1.43 7.97
CA THR A 47 1.82 -2.39 7.20
C THR A 47 0.58 -1.76 6.58
N GLN A 48 0.00 -0.72 7.21
CA GLN A 48 -1.16 0.00 6.69
C GLN A 48 -0.85 0.77 5.40
N PHE A 49 0.40 1.15 5.20
CA PHE A 49 0.86 1.91 4.04
C PHE A 49 1.50 0.99 3.00
N TRP A 50 2.18 -0.06 3.43
CA TRP A 50 2.87 -1.01 2.54
C TRP A 50 1.90 -1.90 1.78
N ASN A 51 0.93 -2.49 2.47
CA ASN A 51 0.00 -3.46 1.88
C ASN A 51 -0.78 -2.97 0.64
N PRO A 52 -1.27 -1.71 0.56
CA PRO A 52 -1.94 -1.22 -0.64
C PRO A 52 -1.00 -1.01 -1.84
N ILE A 53 0.30 -0.82 -1.63
CA ILE A 53 1.30 -0.65 -2.71
C ILE A 53 1.85 -1.99 -3.19
N SER A 54 1.79 -3.04 -2.36
CA SER A 54 2.22 -4.40 -2.69
C SER A 54 1.26 -5.07 -3.68
N ILE A 55 1.13 -4.54 -4.89
CA ILE A 55 0.22 -5.00 -5.95
C ILE A 55 0.52 -6.43 -6.38
N ASN A 56 1.79 -6.85 -6.29
CA ASN A 56 2.22 -8.21 -6.59
C ASN A 56 1.89 -9.21 -5.47
N ASP A 57 1.54 -8.73 -4.27
CA ASP A 57 1.20 -9.56 -3.12
C ASP A 57 -0.32 -9.53 -2.89
N ILE A 58 -0.98 -10.55 -3.44
CA ILE A 58 -2.43 -10.73 -3.33
C ILE A 58 -2.86 -10.84 -1.86
N GLN A 59 -2.03 -11.43 -0.99
CA GLN A 59 -2.36 -11.58 0.42
C GLN A 59 -2.28 -10.24 1.15
N ALA A 60 -1.27 -9.41 0.84
CA ALA A 60 -1.18 -8.05 1.35
C ALA A 60 -2.36 -7.18 0.91
N GLN A 61 -2.73 -7.23 -0.38
CA GLN A 61 -3.90 -6.51 -0.91
C GLN A 61 -5.20 -6.97 -0.24
N LYS A 62 -5.41 -8.29 -0.11
CA LYS A 62 -6.58 -8.84 0.62
C LYS A 62 -6.61 -8.40 2.07
N ALA A 63 -5.46 -8.40 2.75
CA ALA A 63 -5.35 -7.93 4.12
C ALA A 63 -5.72 -6.45 4.23
N PHE A 64 -5.19 -5.61 3.34
CA PHE A 64 -5.50 -4.18 3.30
C PHE A 64 -6.99 -3.92 3.09
N TYR A 65 -7.60 -4.53 2.06
CA TYR A 65 -9.02 -4.34 1.72
C TYR A 65 -10.00 -5.12 2.62
N SER A 66 -9.51 -5.88 3.59
CA SER A 66 -10.37 -6.61 4.51
C SER A 66 -11.23 -5.68 5.37
N ARG A 67 -12.42 -6.16 5.77
CA ARG A 67 -13.29 -5.45 6.71
C ARG A 67 -12.63 -5.24 8.08
N GLN A 68 -11.83 -6.21 8.51
CA GLN A 68 -11.08 -6.12 9.76
C GLN A 68 -10.09 -4.95 9.71
N ASN A 69 -9.34 -4.83 8.62
CA ASN A 69 -8.39 -3.74 8.45
C ASN A 69 -9.08 -2.37 8.34
N LEU A 70 -10.27 -2.29 7.74
CA LEU A 70 -11.07 -1.06 7.74
C LEU A 70 -11.40 -0.59 9.16
N THR A 71 -11.75 -1.51 10.06
CA THR A 71 -12.01 -1.18 11.48
C THR A 71 -10.74 -0.65 12.15
N THR A 72 -9.59 -1.29 11.89
CA THR A 72 -8.29 -0.83 12.39
C THR A 72 -7.95 0.58 11.88
N LEU A 73 -8.08 0.82 10.57
CA LEU A 73 -7.84 2.13 9.95
C LEU A 73 -8.74 3.21 10.53
N LYS A 74 -10.03 2.91 10.79
CA LYS A 74 -10.95 3.84 11.44
C LYS A 74 -10.54 4.15 12.88
N SER A 75 -10.03 3.17 13.63
CA SER A 75 -9.53 3.44 14.98
C SER A 75 -8.29 4.32 14.93
N LEU A 76 -7.30 3.95 14.10
CA LEU A 76 -6.08 4.73 13.90
C LEU A 76 -6.39 6.17 13.45
N HIS A 77 -7.40 6.36 12.60
CA HIS A 77 -7.85 7.69 12.18
C HIS A 77 -8.39 8.53 13.34
N ARG A 78 -9.18 7.94 14.25
CA ARG A 78 -9.69 8.65 15.44
C ARG A 78 -8.56 9.03 16.40
N ASP A 79 -7.58 8.16 16.51
CA ASP A 79 -6.45 8.32 17.41
C ASP A 79 -5.26 9.01 16.71
N ALA A 80 -5.40 9.52 15.49
CA ALA A 80 -4.29 10.12 14.75
C ALA A 80 -4.00 11.54 15.23
N GLN A 81 -2.72 11.94 15.26
CA GLN A 81 -2.36 13.34 15.39
C GLN A 81 -2.70 14.15 14.13
N GLU A 82 -2.70 13.49 12.97
CA GLU A 82 -2.98 14.07 11.65
C GLU A 82 -4.10 13.28 10.95
N PRO A 83 -5.35 13.35 11.44
CA PRO A 83 -6.46 12.53 10.95
C PRO A 83 -6.77 12.75 9.47
N GLU A 84 -6.58 13.97 8.96
CA GLU A 84 -6.80 14.32 7.55
C GLU A 84 -5.92 13.51 6.58
N LYS A 85 -4.72 13.09 7.02
CA LYS A 85 -3.85 12.22 6.21
C LYS A 85 -4.41 10.80 6.14
N LEU A 86 -4.85 10.25 7.27
CA LEU A 86 -5.47 8.92 7.32
C LEU A 86 -6.84 8.88 6.62
N ALA A 87 -7.56 10.00 6.57
CA ALA A 87 -8.80 10.11 5.80
C ALA A 87 -8.56 9.82 4.30
N ARG A 88 -7.43 10.25 3.75
CA ARG A 88 -7.04 9.94 2.36
C ARG A 88 -6.79 8.44 2.18
N LEU A 89 -6.16 7.79 3.17
CA LEU A 89 -5.87 6.35 3.11
C LEU A 89 -7.17 5.53 3.21
N LEU A 90 -8.10 5.95 4.07
CA LEU A 90 -9.45 5.40 4.15
C LEU A 90 -10.22 5.56 2.83
N LYS A 91 -10.05 6.69 2.13
CA LYS A 91 -10.66 6.88 0.81
C LYS A 91 -10.13 5.87 -0.21
N VAL A 92 -8.81 5.63 -0.26
CA VAL A 92 -8.21 4.60 -1.13
C VAL A 92 -8.79 3.21 -0.83
N HIS A 93 -8.94 2.87 0.46
CA HIS A 93 -9.56 1.60 0.87
C HIS A 93 -11.00 1.46 0.32
N GLN A 94 -11.80 2.52 0.43
CA GLN A 94 -13.20 2.52 0.01
C GLN A 94 -13.40 2.55 -1.50
N GLU A 95 -12.60 3.32 -2.24
CA GLU A 95 -12.74 3.43 -3.70
C GLU A 95 -12.43 2.12 -4.41
N THR A 96 -11.39 1.38 -3.98
CA THR A 96 -11.09 0.08 -4.56
C THR A 96 -12.16 -0.97 -4.25
N LEU A 97 -12.74 -0.94 -3.05
CA LEU A 97 -13.89 -1.78 -2.71
C LEU A 97 -15.12 -1.41 -3.53
N GLY A 98 -15.38 -0.11 -3.75
CA GLY A 98 -16.46 0.37 -4.61
C GLY A 98 -16.31 -0.13 -6.04
N TYR A 99 -15.11 -0.03 -6.62
CA TYR A 99 -14.82 -0.55 -7.96
C TYR A 99 -14.98 -2.08 -8.02
N SER A 100 -14.47 -2.81 -7.03
CA SER A 100 -14.57 -4.26 -6.96
C SER A 100 -16.03 -4.69 -6.83
N LEU A 101 -16.79 -4.12 -5.90
CA LEU A 101 -18.19 -4.44 -5.66
C LEU A 101 -19.07 -4.09 -6.87
N ALA A 102 -18.86 -2.95 -7.50
CA ALA A 102 -19.54 -2.58 -8.74
C ALA A 102 -19.23 -3.57 -9.88
N ARG A 103 -17.98 -4.04 -9.96
CA ARG A 103 -17.58 -5.08 -10.93
C ARG A 103 -18.26 -6.41 -10.65
N TRP A 104 -18.31 -6.85 -9.39
CA TRP A 104 -19.02 -8.07 -9.00
C TRP A 104 -20.52 -7.98 -9.27
N ALA A 105 -21.15 -6.84 -8.93
CA ALA A 105 -22.57 -6.62 -9.22
C ALA A 105 -22.86 -6.68 -10.73
N LYS A 106 -22.03 -6.05 -11.57
CA LYS A 106 -22.19 -6.14 -13.04
C LYS A 106 -22.11 -7.56 -13.59
N ILE A 107 -21.36 -8.47 -12.94
CA ILE A 107 -21.22 -9.86 -13.38
C ILE A 107 -22.39 -10.72 -12.88
N CYS A 108 -22.91 -10.47 -11.67
CA CYS A 108 -24.05 -11.23 -11.14
C CYS A 108 -25.41 -10.80 -11.70
N PHE A 109 -25.53 -9.61 -12.27
CA PHE A 109 -26.77 -9.08 -12.88
C PHE A 109 -26.75 -9.08 -14.42
N ALA A 110 -25.77 -9.74 -15.05
CA ALA A 110 -25.68 -9.97 -16.49
C ALA A 110 -25.84 -11.46 -16.81
#